data_AF-A0A932YBA6-F1
#
_entry.id   AF-A0A932YBA6-F1
#
_cell.length_a   1.000
_cell.length_b   1.000
_cell.length_c   1.000
_cell.angle_alpha   90.00
_cell.angle_beta   90.00
_cell.angle_gamma   90.00
#
_symmetry.space_group_name_H-M   'P 1'
#
loop_
_entity.id
_entity.type
_entity.pdbx_description
1 polymer ?
#
loop_
_entity_poly.entity_id
_entity_poly.type
_entity_poly.pdbx_seq_one_letter_code
_entity_poly.pdbx_strand_id
1 'polypeptide(L)'
;MTEELMQKQKVHIAILSLSLTFFGSGLLLSQKQNPFDNPAPSKSKSSRVQHSSKKLQQENAKEVLNKLGIAFTTEAFFEEVKKGNIQNVRLFITAGMNPDVRDSSHPLNPTALMHAAARDYVEIGSFLLKVGADKNARRLIDGGYSYCEEGPNEEGETKKWGNTVLMVAAGSGRPKMTSLLISAGADVHAVCRERRDANALDDAMQFIISPHDDKEEMTRERRRDAFETIRLLLKAGADPNRPQGYDRYIPFTSLLT
;
A
#
# COMPACT_ATOMS: atom_id res chain seq x y z
N MET A 1 10.08 28.44 -35.57
CA MET A 1 10.42 27.47 -34.50
C MET A 1 10.87 28.30 -33.30
N THR A 2 9.99 28.46 -32.31
CA THR A 2 10.07 29.50 -31.27
C THR A 2 11.05 29.12 -30.15
N GLU A 3 11.67 30.10 -29.51
CA GLU A 3 12.61 29.93 -28.36
C GLU A 3 12.02 29.04 -27.24
N GLU A 4 10.70 28.99 -27.12
CA GLU A 4 9.97 28.15 -26.18
C GLU A 4 10.18 26.64 -26.43
N LEU A 5 10.36 26.23 -27.69
CA LEU A 5 10.61 24.83 -28.07
C LEU A 5 12.05 24.41 -27.72
N MET A 6 13.00 25.35 -27.84
CA MET A 6 14.40 25.17 -27.43
C MET A 6 14.55 25.11 -25.90
N GLN A 7 13.75 25.88 -25.16
CA GLN A 7 13.73 25.84 -23.69
C GLN A 7 13.14 24.50 -23.17
N LYS A 8 12.07 24.01 -23.80
CA LYS A 8 11.44 22.71 -23.42
C LYS A 8 12.34 21.51 -23.76
N GLN A 9 13.10 21.52 -24.86
CA GLN A 9 14.07 20.47 -25.17
C GLN A 9 15.27 20.44 -24.22
N LYS A 10 15.76 21.59 -23.76
CA LYS A 10 16.87 21.66 -22.79
C LYS A 10 16.49 21.06 -21.43
N VAL A 11 15.25 21.28 -20.96
CA VAL A 11 14.77 20.69 -19.70
C VAL A 11 14.60 19.17 -19.83
N HIS A 12 14.17 18.68 -20.99
CA HIS A 12 13.98 17.23 -21.21
C HIS A 12 15.32 16.46 -21.28
N ILE A 13 16.38 17.08 -21.81
CA ILE A 13 17.74 16.48 -21.88
C ILE A 13 18.44 16.48 -20.51
N ALA A 14 18.16 17.47 -19.66
CA ALA A 14 18.71 17.55 -18.30
C ALA A 14 18.17 16.46 -17.36
N ILE A 15 16.95 15.95 -17.60
CA ILE A 15 16.34 14.88 -16.79
C ILE A 15 16.86 13.49 -17.20
N LEU A 16 17.25 13.31 -18.46
CA LEU A 16 17.75 12.04 -19.00
C LEU A 16 19.25 11.77 -18.73
N SER A 17 20.03 12.77 -18.33
CA SER A 17 21.47 12.64 -18.07
C SER A 17 21.83 12.34 -16.61
N LEU A 18 20.84 12.28 -15.70
CA LEU A 18 21.09 12.08 -14.26
C LEU A 18 21.05 10.60 -13.81
N SER A 19 20.87 9.64 -14.72
CA SER A 19 20.70 8.22 -14.38
C SER A 19 21.79 7.28 -14.91
N LEU A 20 22.91 7.79 -15.46
CA LEU A 20 23.93 6.92 -16.03
C LEU A 20 25.36 7.37 -15.72
N THR A 21 25.83 7.10 -14.50
CA THR A 21 27.28 6.91 -14.19
C THR A 21 27.44 6.32 -12.79
N PHE A 22 27.26 5.01 -12.64
CA PHE A 22 27.87 4.30 -11.51
C PHE A 22 28.14 2.84 -11.91
N PHE A 23 29.24 2.60 -12.60
CA PHE A 23 30.05 1.36 -12.50
C PHE A 23 31.42 1.67 -13.10
N GLY A 24 32.28 2.27 -12.27
CA GLY A 24 33.68 2.53 -12.59
C GLY A 24 34.51 1.29 -12.25
N SER A 25 35.16 0.75 -13.27
CA SER A 25 36.13 -0.33 -13.25
C SER A 25 37.25 -0.07 -12.26
N GLY A 26 37.61 -1.09 -11.49
CA GLY A 26 38.77 -1.06 -10.59
C GLY A 26 40.08 -0.96 -11.37
N LEU A 27 40.85 0.08 -11.06
CA LEU A 27 42.30 0.11 -11.26
C LEU A 27 42.90 1.14 -10.31
N LEU A 28 43.56 0.69 -9.23
CA LEU A 28 44.34 1.54 -8.34
C LEU A 28 45.82 1.20 -8.51
N LEU A 29 46.55 2.12 -9.15
CA LEU A 29 48.01 2.22 -9.07
C LEU A 29 48.35 3.61 -8.52
N SER A 30 48.79 3.59 -7.26
CA SER A 30 49.91 4.32 -6.64
C SER A 30 50.23 5.79 -7.01
N GLN A 31 50.41 6.58 -5.93
CA GLN A 31 51.39 7.65 -5.73
C GLN A 31 51.18 9.03 -6.41
N LYS A 32 50.76 10.04 -5.62
CA LYS A 32 51.61 11.09 -5.00
C LYS A 32 50.76 12.28 -4.52
N GLN A 33 51.03 12.70 -3.28
CA GLN A 33 50.44 13.87 -2.62
C GLN A 33 50.81 15.17 -3.34
N ASN A 34 49.87 16.13 -3.39
CA ASN A 34 50.11 17.55 -3.68
C ASN A 34 49.47 18.40 -2.56
N PRO A 35 50.09 19.55 -2.16
CA PRO A 35 49.94 20.14 -0.83
C PRO A 35 49.01 21.37 -0.80
N PHE A 36 47.92 21.37 -1.57
CA PHE A 36 46.89 22.40 -1.47
C PHE A 36 45.63 21.82 -0.83
N ASP A 37 45.57 21.91 0.49
CA ASP A 37 44.37 21.67 1.28
C ASP A 37 43.26 22.64 0.84
N ASN A 38 42.40 22.19 -0.06
CA ASN A 38 41.05 22.72 -0.18
C ASN A 38 40.23 22.15 0.97
N PRO A 39 39.55 22.97 1.80
CA PRO A 39 38.71 22.43 2.87
C PRO A 39 37.60 21.59 2.22
N ALA A 40 37.45 20.36 2.73
CA ALA A 40 36.43 19.41 2.31
C ALA A 40 35.07 20.09 2.12
N PRO A 41 34.29 19.76 1.07
CA PRO A 41 32.95 20.30 0.92
C PRO A 41 32.15 19.93 2.16
N SER A 42 31.75 20.96 2.90
CA SER A 42 31.04 20.81 4.16
C SER A 42 29.73 20.05 3.90
N LYS A 43 29.58 18.90 4.55
CA LYS A 43 28.34 18.10 4.55
C LYS A 43 27.11 18.86 5.09
N SER A 44 27.28 20.11 5.54
CA SER A 44 26.24 20.95 6.15
C SER A 44 25.40 21.77 5.16
N LYS A 45 25.86 22.04 3.93
CA LYS A 45 25.08 22.82 2.95
C LYS A 45 24.04 21.98 2.19
N SER A 46 24.33 20.71 1.93
CA SER A 46 23.45 19.78 1.18
C SER A 46 22.15 19.46 1.94
N SER A 47 22.23 19.20 3.25
CA SER A 47 21.06 18.90 4.09
C SER A 47 20.12 20.10 4.27
N ARG A 48 20.66 21.32 4.38
CA ARG A 48 19.86 22.55 4.54
C ARG A 48 19.03 22.91 3.30
N VAL A 49 19.58 22.68 2.10
CA VAL A 49 18.91 22.93 0.81
C VAL A 49 17.85 21.87 0.51
N GLN A 50 18.08 20.61 0.86
CA GLN A 50 17.07 19.55 0.70
C GLN A 50 15.87 19.75 1.64
N HIS A 51 16.12 20.22 2.87
CA HIS A 51 15.05 20.49 3.83
C HIS A 51 14.16 21.67 3.41
N SER A 52 14.74 22.73 2.83
CA SER A 52 13.95 23.87 2.30
C SER A 52 13.14 23.47 1.06
N SER A 53 13.66 22.59 0.21
CA SER A 53 12.96 22.13 -1.00
C SER A 53 11.74 21.25 -0.67
N LYS A 54 11.88 20.31 0.27
CA LYS A 54 10.77 19.45 0.70
C LYS A 54 9.65 20.25 1.38
N LYS A 55 10.01 21.21 2.23
CA LYS A 55 9.05 22.08 2.91
C LYS A 55 8.24 22.91 1.92
N LEU A 56 8.91 23.50 0.92
CA LEU A 56 8.26 24.26 -0.14
C LEU A 56 7.30 23.39 -0.98
N GLN A 57 7.68 22.15 -1.29
CA GLN A 57 6.80 21.21 -1.99
C GLN A 57 5.55 20.88 -1.18
N GLN A 58 5.68 20.69 0.14
CA GLN A 58 4.56 20.46 1.04
C GLN A 58 3.62 21.66 1.10
N GLU A 59 4.17 22.86 1.22
CA GLU A 59 3.40 24.12 1.25
C GLU A 59 2.64 24.33 -0.06
N ASN A 60 3.30 24.14 -1.20
CA ASN A 60 2.66 24.23 -2.52
C ASN A 60 1.52 23.21 -2.68
N ALA A 61 1.71 21.97 -2.23
CA ALA A 61 0.66 20.95 -2.30
C ALA A 61 -0.55 21.30 -1.40
N LYS A 62 -0.32 21.88 -0.21
CA LYS A 62 -1.39 22.39 0.65
C LYS A 62 -2.12 23.57 0.03
N GLU A 63 -1.41 24.47 -0.64
CA GLU A 63 -2.01 25.60 -1.34
C GLU A 63 -2.91 25.12 -2.50
N VAL A 64 -2.46 24.11 -3.25
CA VAL A 64 -3.28 23.50 -4.32
C VAL A 64 -4.54 22.86 -3.74
N LEU A 65 -4.46 22.11 -2.64
CA LEU A 65 -5.64 21.55 -1.97
C LEU A 65 -6.62 22.65 -1.53
N ASN A 66 -6.11 23.75 -0.96
CA ASN A 66 -6.93 24.89 -0.55
C ASN A 66 -7.63 25.55 -1.75
N LYS A 67 -6.94 25.73 -2.88
CA LYS A 67 -7.53 26.25 -4.13
C LYS A 67 -8.63 25.34 -4.69
N LEU A 68 -8.55 24.04 -4.43
CA LEU A 68 -9.58 23.06 -4.78
C LEU A 68 -10.74 23.02 -3.77
N GLY A 69 -10.69 23.80 -2.69
CA GLY A 69 -11.69 23.78 -1.62
C GLY A 69 -11.60 22.54 -0.73
N ILE A 70 -10.46 21.87 -0.71
CA ILE A 70 -10.24 20.62 0.03
C ILE A 70 -9.36 20.91 1.26
N ALA A 71 -9.92 20.69 2.44
CA ALA A 71 -9.17 20.86 3.69
C ALA A 71 -8.09 19.77 3.83
N PHE A 72 -6.90 20.15 4.33
CA PHE A 72 -5.84 19.19 4.63
C PHE A 72 -6.11 18.47 5.96
N THR A 73 -7.07 17.55 5.97
CA THR A 73 -7.41 16.69 7.13
C THR A 73 -7.42 15.21 6.76
N THR A 74 -7.44 14.35 7.77
CA THR A 74 -7.55 12.89 7.59
C THR A 74 -8.86 12.48 6.95
N GLU A 75 -9.96 13.12 7.33
CA GLU A 75 -11.30 12.84 6.83
C GLU A 75 -11.39 13.15 5.34
N ALA A 76 -10.94 14.35 4.94
CA ALA A 76 -10.91 14.75 3.54
C ALA A 76 -9.97 13.86 2.71
N PHE A 77 -8.84 13.42 3.27
CA PHE A 77 -7.97 12.45 2.60
C PHE A 77 -8.70 11.13 2.32
N PHE A 78 -9.41 10.57 3.31
CA PHE A 78 -10.15 9.33 3.13
C PHE A 78 -11.37 9.47 2.22
N GLU A 79 -12.03 10.63 2.18
CA GLU A 79 -13.05 10.90 1.17
C GLU A 79 -12.48 10.81 -0.25
N GLU A 80 -11.33 11.43 -0.51
CA GLU A 80 -10.69 11.39 -1.82
C GLU A 80 -10.19 9.97 -2.19
N VAL A 81 -9.71 9.20 -1.21
CA VAL A 81 -9.39 7.77 -1.39
C VAL A 81 -10.66 6.98 -1.74
N LYS A 82 -11.77 7.19 -1.01
CA LYS A 82 -13.06 6.50 -1.23
C LYS A 82 -13.69 6.85 -2.59
N LYS A 83 -13.48 8.08 -3.08
CA LYS A 83 -13.87 8.54 -4.42
C LYS A 83 -12.96 8.01 -5.55
N GLY A 84 -11.79 7.44 -5.22
CA GLY A 84 -10.82 6.99 -6.22
C GLY A 84 -10.00 8.10 -6.86
N ASN A 85 -9.93 9.28 -6.24
CA ASN A 85 -9.27 10.45 -6.83
C ASN A 85 -7.75 10.44 -6.59
N ILE A 86 -7.02 9.74 -7.47
CA ILE A 86 -5.56 9.62 -7.38
C ILE A 86 -4.82 10.96 -7.36
N GLN A 87 -5.31 11.99 -8.06
CA GLN A 87 -4.62 13.28 -8.11
C GLN A 87 -4.64 13.96 -6.75
N ASN A 88 -5.80 13.94 -6.08
CA ASN A 88 -5.93 14.50 -4.74
C ASN A 88 -5.17 13.66 -3.71
N VAL A 89 -5.20 12.32 -3.80
CA VAL A 89 -4.38 11.44 -2.96
C VAL A 89 -2.89 11.77 -3.08
N ARG A 90 -2.38 12.02 -4.30
CA ARG A 90 -0.99 12.48 -4.51
C ARG A 90 -0.70 13.82 -3.85
N LEU A 91 -1.63 14.76 -3.94
CA LEU A 91 -1.49 16.06 -3.27
C LEU A 91 -1.43 15.92 -1.74
N PHE A 92 -2.31 15.11 -1.13
CA PHE A 92 -2.28 14.86 0.31
C PHE A 92 -0.95 14.28 0.78
N ILE A 93 -0.44 13.25 0.10
CA ILE A 93 0.86 12.65 0.45
C ILE A 93 2.00 13.66 0.23
N THR A 94 1.97 14.43 -0.88
CA THR A 94 2.97 15.47 -1.15
C THR A 94 2.94 16.59 -0.11
N ALA A 95 1.76 16.94 0.39
CA ALA A 95 1.55 17.88 1.48
C ALA A 95 2.01 17.35 2.86
N GLY A 96 2.45 16.09 2.94
CA GLY A 96 3.02 15.48 4.13
C GLY A 96 2.04 14.60 4.92
N MET A 97 0.90 14.20 4.34
CA MET A 97 0.02 13.21 4.97
C MET A 97 0.77 11.87 5.07
N ASN A 98 0.74 11.25 6.25
CA ASN A 98 1.33 9.92 6.45
C ASN A 98 0.54 8.88 5.62
N PRO A 99 1.17 8.10 4.73
CA PRO A 99 0.47 7.08 3.93
C PRO A 99 -0.21 5.98 4.78
N ASP A 100 0.27 5.77 6.01
CA ASP A 100 -0.28 4.78 6.96
C ASP A 100 -1.20 5.39 8.02
N VAL A 101 -1.65 6.64 7.81
CA VAL A 101 -2.74 7.19 8.63
C VAL A 101 -3.97 6.30 8.52
N ARG A 102 -4.75 6.23 9.61
CA ARG A 102 -5.93 5.37 9.69
C ARG A 102 -7.22 6.17 9.69
N ASP A 103 -8.25 5.58 9.11
CA ASP A 103 -9.60 6.15 9.01
C ASP A 103 -10.35 5.92 10.33
N SER A 104 -10.10 6.80 11.31
CA SER A 104 -10.75 6.74 12.62
C SER A 104 -12.26 6.97 12.56
N SER A 105 -12.78 7.50 11.45
CA SER A 105 -14.23 7.64 11.22
C SER A 105 -14.89 6.29 10.91
N HIS A 106 -14.11 5.29 10.54
CA HIS A 106 -14.58 3.96 10.18
C HIS A 106 -14.35 2.98 11.35
N PRO A 107 -15.34 2.15 11.75
CA PRO A 107 -15.23 1.28 12.92
C PRO A 107 -14.04 0.32 12.91
N LEU A 108 -13.64 -0.14 11.73
CA LEU A 108 -12.50 -1.05 11.53
C LEU A 108 -11.12 -0.36 11.43
N ASN A 109 -11.09 0.98 11.57
CA ASN A 109 -9.89 1.82 11.53
C ASN A 109 -8.88 1.46 10.40
N PRO A 110 -9.31 1.35 9.13
CA PRO A 110 -8.49 0.91 8.01
C PRO A 110 -7.48 1.98 7.55
N THR A 111 -6.38 1.56 6.91
CA THR A 111 -5.46 2.46 6.21
C THR A 111 -5.98 2.83 4.81
N ALA A 112 -5.37 3.82 4.17
CA ALA A 112 -5.70 4.19 2.79
C ALA A 112 -5.48 3.02 1.80
N LEU A 113 -4.43 2.24 2.03
CA LEU A 113 -4.12 1.06 1.22
C LEU A 113 -5.21 -0.03 1.35
N MET A 114 -5.81 -0.19 2.53
CA MET A 114 -6.95 -1.11 2.72
C MET A 114 -8.23 -0.64 2.00
N HIS A 115 -8.52 0.66 2.00
CA HIS A 115 -9.64 1.22 1.24
C HIS A 115 -9.46 1.02 -0.26
N ALA A 116 -8.24 1.26 -0.77
CA ALA A 116 -7.89 0.99 -2.15
C ALA A 116 -8.03 -0.50 -2.47
N ALA A 117 -7.61 -1.37 -1.55
CA ALA A 117 -7.65 -2.81 -1.72
C ALA A 117 -9.07 -3.39 -1.82
N ALA A 118 -10.00 -2.90 -0.99
CA ALA A 118 -11.39 -3.33 -1.05
C ALA A 118 -12.11 -2.94 -2.36
N ARG A 119 -11.63 -1.88 -3.04
CA ARG A 119 -12.26 -1.28 -4.23
C ARG A 119 -11.50 -1.52 -5.54
N ASP A 120 -10.42 -2.30 -5.49
CA ASP A 120 -9.50 -2.53 -6.63
C ASP A 120 -8.96 -1.22 -7.24
N TYR A 121 -8.69 -0.20 -6.42
CA TYR A 121 -8.07 1.05 -6.86
C TYR A 121 -6.57 0.88 -7.03
N VAL A 122 -6.18 0.13 -8.07
CA VAL A 122 -4.79 -0.28 -8.36
C VAL A 122 -3.84 0.91 -8.45
N GLU A 123 -4.25 2.02 -9.07
CA GLU A 123 -3.39 3.20 -9.19
C GLU A 123 -3.09 3.86 -7.85
N ILE A 124 -4.10 3.95 -6.97
CA ILE A 124 -3.93 4.44 -5.60
C ILE A 124 -3.06 3.47 -4.80
N GLY A 125 -3.36 2.17 -4.86
CA GLY A 125 -2.57 1.15 -4.17
C GLY A 125 -1.09 1.17 -4.60
N SER A 126 -0.83 1.26 -5.91
CA SER A 126 0.51 1.31 -6.48
C SER A 126 1.26 2.56 -6.02
N PHE A 127 0.59 3.71 -6.01
CA PHE A 127 1.19 4.94 -5.50
C PHE A 127 1.49 4.86 -4.00
N LEU A 128 0.56 4.39 -3.18
CA LEU A 128 0.73 4.26 -1.73
C LEU A 128 1.89 3.33 -1.38
N LEU A 129 1.99 2.16 -2.05
CA LEU A 129 3.12 1.24 -1.90
C LEU A 129 4.44 1.90 -2.30
N LYS A 130 4.46 2.67 -3.40
CA LYS A 130 5.65 3.40 -3.86
C LYS A 130 6.14 4.44 -2.85
N VAL A 131 5.23 5.09 -2.11
CA VAL A 131 5.58 6.06 -1.06
C VAL A 131 5.81 5.41 0.32
N GLY A 132 5.82 4.08 0.39
CA GLY A 132 6.21 3.33 1.58
C GLY A 132 5.07 2.96 2.52
N ALA A 133 3.81 2.96 2.06
CA ALA A 133 2.71 2.43 2.86
C ALA A 133 2.97 0.97 3.27
N ASP A 134 2.59 0.61 4.49
CA ASP A 134 2.76 -0.75 5.01
C ASP A 134 1.82 -1.72 4.30
N LYS A 135 2.38 -2.50 3.39
CA LYS A 135 1.71 -3.59 2.66
C LYS A 135 1.17 -4.70 3.57
N ASN A 136 1.68 -4.83 4.79
CA ASN A 136 1.25 -5.81 5.78
C ASN A 136 0.44 -5.18 6.92
N ALA A 137 -0.01 -3.92 6.75
CA ALA A 137 -0.83 -3.24 7.73
C ALA A 137 -2.03 -4.11 8.12
N ARG A 138 -2.35 -4.09 9.42
CA ARG A 138 -3.48 -4.81 10.00
C ARG A 138 -4.55 -3.84 10.50
N ARG A 139 -5.81 -4.27 10.39
CA ARG A 139 -6.95 -3.57 11.00
C ARG A 139 -6.75 -3.55 12.52
N LEU A 140 -7.09 -2.42 13.13
CA LEU A 140 -7.21 -2.30 14.58
C LEU A 140 -8.69 -2.47 14.92
N ILE A 141 -9.01 -3.45 15.75
CA ILE A 141 -10.37 -3.61 16.28
C ILE A 141 -10.36 -2.94 17.66
N ASP A 142 -10.52 -1.62 17.66
CA ASP A 142 -10.81 -0.89 18.90
C ASP A 142 -12.32 -0.93 19.14
N GLY A 143 -12.75 -1.44 20.31
CA GLY A 143 -14.14 -1.30 20.75
C GLY A 143 -14.91 -2.58 21.11
N GLY A 144 -14.43 -3.38 22.07
CA GLY A 144 -15.32 -4.00 23.06
C GLY A 144 -16.36 -5.07 22.64
N TYR A 145 -16.45 -5.51 21.38
CA TYR A 145 -17.25 -6.70 21.06
C TYR A 145 -16.43 -7.97 21.32
N SER A 146 -16.59 -8.43 22.56
CA SER A 146 -16.12 -9.68 23.13
C SER A 146 -16.78 -10.88 22.45
N TYR A 147 -16.02 -11.67 21.73
CA TYR A 147 -15.97 -13.13 21.91
C TYR A 147 -14.52 -13.57 21.60
N CYS A 148 -13.93 -14.34 22.53
CA CYS A 148 -12.64 -15.03 22.47
C CYS A 148 -11.42 -14.27 23.04
N GLU A 149 -10.83 -14.91 24.04
CA GLU A 149 -9.64 -14.56 24.83
C GLU A 149 -8.36 -14.72 23.99
N GLU A 150 -7.39 -13.81 24.13
CA GLU A 150 -5.97 -14.19 24.17
C GLU A 150 -5.21 -13.29 25.16
N GLY A 151 -4.27 -13.92 25.85
CA GLY A 151 -3.50 -13.37 26.96
C GLY A 151 -2.48 -12.29 26.58
N PRO A 152 -1.89 -11.64 27.61
CA PRO A 152 -1.08 -10.45 27.46
C PRO A 152 0.25 -10.70 26.73
N ASN A 153 0.74 -9.69 26.01
CA ASN A 153 2.16 -9.61 25.63
C ASN A 153 3.03 -9.29 26.87
N GLU A 154 4.36 -9.31 26.72
CA GLU A 154 5.33 -9.09 27.82
C GLU A 154 5.14 -7.76 28.59
N GLU A 155 4.34 -6.84 28.04
CA GLU A 155 4.04 -5.50 28.57
C GLU A 155 2.56 -5.33 29.00
N GLY A 156 1.71 -6.35 28.87
CA GLY A 156 0.32 -6.32 29.32
C GLY A 156 -0.71 -5.68 28.37
N GLU A 157 -0.33 -5.31 27.14
CA GLU A 157 -1.24 -4.70 26.15
C GLU A 157 -1.75 -5.74 25.12
N THR A 158 -3.02 -6.17 25.23
CA THR A 158 -3.66 -7.01 24.22
C THR A 158 -4.14 -6.18 23.03
N LYS A 159 -3.23 -5.83 22.10
CA LYS A 159 -3.65 -5.24 20.81
C LYS A 159 -4.29 -6.32 19.93
N LYS A 160 -5.57 -6.13 19.60
CA LYS A 160 -6.37 -6.98 18.72
C LYS A 160 -6.05 -6.68 17.26
N TRP A 161 -5.62 -7.68 16.48
CA TRP A 161 -5.14 -7.48 15.11
C TRP A 161 -6.02 -8.19 14.08
N GLY A 162 -6.87 -7.42 13.40
CA GLY A 162 -7.75 -7.91 12.33
C GLY A 162 -7.01 -8.18 11.01
N ASN A 163 -7.79 -8.22 9.91
CA ASN A 163 -7.31 -8.56 8.57
C ASN A 163 -6.12 -7.70 8.09
N THR A 164 -5.21 -8.32 7.34
CA THR A 164 -4.15 -7.64 6.57
C THR A 164 -4.71 -6.98 5.32
N VAL A 165 -3.92 -6.10 4.69
CA VAL A 165 -4.27 -5.52 3.37
C VAL A 165 -4.57 -6.60 2.33
N LEU A 166 -3.75 -7.66 2.28
CA LEU A 166 -3.94 -8.77 1.33
C LEU A 166 -5.23 -9.54 1.59
N MET A 167 -5.57 -9.83 2.86
CA MET A 167 -6.85 -10.43 3.22
C MET A 167 -8.04 -9.57 2.80
N VAL A 168 -7.94 -8.25 2.92
CA VAL A 168 -9.00 -7.33 2.47
C VAL A 168 -9.19 -7.37 0.94
N ALA A 169 -8.09 -7.38 0.17
CA ALA A 169 -8.16 -7.52 -1.30
C ALA A 169 -8.77 -8.88 -1.70
N ALA A 170 -8.33 -9.94 -1.03
CA ALA A 170 -8.73 -11.31 -1.31
C ALA A 170 -10.21 -11.56 -0.98
N GLY A 171 -10.66 -11.18 0.22
CA GLY A 171 -12.06 -11.27 0.65
C GLY A 171 -13.02 -10.32 -0.07
N SER A 172 -12.50 -9.44 -0.92
CA SER A 172 -13.29 -8.59 -1.81
C SER A 172 -13.25 -9.06 -3.27
N GLY A 173 -12.55 -10.16 -3.57
CA GLY A 173 -12.38 -10.71 -4.93
C GLY A 173 -11.67 -9.75 -5.89
N ARG A 174 -10.61 -9.06 -5.45
CA ARG A 174 -9.89 -8.05 -6.26
C ARG A 174 -8.58 -8.62 -6.82
N PRO A 175 -8.57 -9.21 -8.02
CA PRO A 175 -7.39 -9.90 -8.53
C PRO A 175 -6.25 -8.95 -8.88
N LYS A 176 -6.55 -7.76 -9.44
CA LYS A 176 -5.50 -6.81 -9.85
C LYS A 176 -4.77 -6.25 -8.63
N MET A 177 -5.50 -5.83 -7.59
CA MET A 177 -4.89 -5.44 -6.33
C MET A 177 -4.14 -6.59 -5.66
N THR A 178 -4.70 -7.80 -5.63
CA THR A 178 -4.04 -8.99 -5.06
C THR A 178 -2.70 -9.23 -5.73
N SER A 179 -2.65 -9.19 -7.07
CA SER A 179 -1.42 -9.31 -7.86
C SER A 179 -0.40 -8.21 -7.51
N LEU A 180 -0.86 -6.95 -7.37
CA LEU A 180 -0.01 -5.83 -6.98
C LEU A 180 0.60 -6.02 -5.58
N LEU A 181 -0.20 -6.43 -4.59
CA LEU A 181 0.24 -6.63 -3.21
C LEU A 181 1.24 -7.79 -3.11
N ILE A 182 0.97 -8.92 -3.78
CA ILE A 182 1.90 -10.05 -3.86
C ILE A 182 3.22 -9.60 -4.49
N SER A 183 3.16 -8.86 -5.61
CA SER A 183 4.35 -8.34 -6.29
C SER A 183 5.14 -7.33 -5.43
N ALA A 184 4.47 -6.61 -4.53
CA ALA A 184 5.10 -5.73 -3.56
C ALA A 184 5.69 -6.46 -2.33
N GLY A 185 5.53 -7.78 -2.25
CA GLY A 185 6.03 -8.62 -1.16
C GLY A 185 5.12 -8.63 0.07
N ALA A 186 3.81 -8.45 -0.10
CA ALA A 186 2.86 -8.67 0.99
C ALA A 186 2.93 -10.14 1.45
N ASP A 187 2.80 -10.35 2.76
CA ASP A 187 2.87 -11.69 3.35
C ASP A 187 1.61 -12.50 3.00
N VAL A 188 1.80 -13.49 2.13
CA VAL A 188 0.76 -14.41 1.64
C VAL A 188 0.33 -15.40 2.73
N HIS A 189 1.21 -15.66 3.69
CA HIS A 189 0.99 -16.62 4.78
C HIS A 189 0.47 -15.96 6.05
N ALA A 190 0.24 -14.65 6.03
CA ALA A 190 -0.33 -13.95 7.16
C ALA A 190 -1.69 -14.55 7.52
N VAL A 191 -1.94 -14.66 8.83
CA VAL A 191 -3.18 -15.20 9.38
C VAL A 191 -3.87 -14.21 10.31
N CYS A 192 -5.20 -14.31 10.39
CA CYS A 192 -6.06 -13.59 11.30
C CYS A 192 -6.38 -14.50 12.48
N ARG A 193 -5.66 -14.32 13.60
CA ARG A 193 -5.76 -15.19 14.79
C ARG A 193 -7.19 -15.25 15.34
N GLU A 194 -7.88 -14.11 15.39
CA GLU A 194 -9.27 -14.02 15.83
C GLU A 194 -10.22 -14.90 15.00
N ARG A 195 -9.91 -15.07 13.72
CA ARG A 195 -10.69 -15.90 12.78
C ARG A 195 -10.12 -17.30 12.64
N ARG A 196 -9.59 -17.88 13.74
CA ARG A 196 -8.96 -19.21 13.77
C ARG A 196 -7.85 -19.34 12.73
N ASP A 197 -6.97 -18.34 12.71
CA ASP A 197 -5.89 -18.20 11.75
C ASP A 197 -6.35 -18.16 10.27
N ALA A 198 -7.49 -17.55 9.98
CA ALA A 198 -7.92 -17.37 8.59
C ALA A 198 -6.89 -16.56 7.79
N ASN A 199 -6.55 -17.01 6.59
CA ASN A 199 -5.62 -16.33 5.69
C ASN A 199 -6.34 -15.66 4.51
N ALA A 200 -5.57 -15.08 3.58
CA ALA A 200 -6.12 -14.44 2.39
C ALA A 200 -6.85 -15.42 1.46
N LEU A 201 -6.40 -16.67 1.38
CA LEU A 201 -7.04 -17.71 0.56
C LEU A 201 -8.41 -18.09 1.15
N ASP A 202 -8.50 -18.26 2.47
CA ASP A 202 -9.76 -18.52 3.17
C ASP A 202 -10.77 -17.40 2.93
N ASP A 203 -10.32 -16.13 3.01
CA ASP A 203 -11.17 -14.97 2.72
C ASP A 203 -11.64 -14.93 1.25
N ALA A 204 -10.77 -15.26 0.29
CA ALA A 204 -11.15 -15.33 -1.12
C ALA A 204 -12.14 -16.45 -1.41
N MET A 205 -12.01 -17.61 -0.76
CA MET A 205 -13.01 -18.67 -0.89
C MET A 205 -14.33 -18.24 -0.26
N GLN A 206 -14.30 -17.64 0.94
CA GLN A 206 -15.51 -17.20 1.67
C GLN A 206 -16.34 -16.24 0.84
N PHE A 207 -15.68 -15.40 0.06
CA PHE A 207 -16.32 -14.49 -0.91
C PHE A 207 -17.16 -15.24 -1.96
N ILE A 208 -16.80 -16.46 -2.37
CA ILE A 208 -17.56 -17.24 -3.36
C ILE A 208 -18.73 -17.99 -2.72
N ILE A 209 -18.51 -18.56 -1.52
CA ILE A 209 -19.48 -19.47 -0.88
C ILE A 209 -20.59 -18.72 -0.14
N SER A 210 -20.29 -17.54 0.43
CA SER A 210 -21.28 -16.84 1.25
C SER A 210 -22.36 -16.20 0.39
N PRO A 211 -23.65 -16.34 0.76
CA PRO A 211 -24.68 -15.45 0.22
C PRO A 211 -24.34 -14.02 0.66
N HIS A 212 -24.10 -13.14 -0.30
CA HIS A 212 -23.94 -11.72 0.00
C HIS A 212 -25.32 -11.16 0.37
N ASP A 213 -25.41 -10.44 1.50
CA ASP A 213 -26.66 -9.84 2.01
C ASP A 213 -27.30 -8.84 1.02
N ASP A 214 -26.52 -8.40 0.03
CA ASP A 214 -27.01 -7.56 -1.03
C ASP A 214 -27.72 -8.41 -2.09
N LYS A 215 -28.93 -7.98 -2.45
CA LYS A 215 -29.77 -8.52 -3.54
C LYS A 215 -29.10 -8.52 -4.93
N GLU A 216 -27.81 -8.20 -5.02
CA GLU A 216 -26.98 -8.34 -6.20
C GLU A 216 -26.57 -9.80 -6.36
N GLU A 217 -27.22 -10.48 -7.30
CA GLU A 217 -26.74 -11.75 -7.84
C GLU A 217 -25.24 -11.65 -8.16
N MET A 218 -24.43 -12.57 -7.63
CA MET A 218 -23.00 -12.66 -7.93
C MET A 218 -22.81 -12.73 -9.45
N THR A 219 -22.39 -11.62 -10.05
CA THR A 219 -22.22 -11.56 -11.51
C THR A 219 -21.16 -12.57 -11.95
N ARG A 220 -21.28 -13.08 -13.19
CA ARG A 220 -20.27 -13.97 -13.77
C ARG A 220 -18.86 -13.38 -13.72
N GLU A 221 -18.76 -12.06 -13.86
CA GLU A 221 -17.51 -11.32 -13.75
C GLU A 221 -16.95 -11.32 -12.32
N ARG A 222 -17.74 -10.98 -11.30
CA ARG A 222 -17.28 -11.02 -9.90
C ARG A 222 -16.84 -12.43 -9.49
N ARG A 223 -17.55 -13.45 -9.95
CA ARG A 223 -17.17 -14.85 -9.74
C ARG A 223 -15.83 -15.18 -10.41
N ARG A 224 -15.64 -14.78 -11.68
CA ARG A 224 -14.36 -14.96 -12.40
C ARG A 224 -13.21 -14.27 -11.67
N ASP A 225 -13.41 -13.05 -11.21
CA ASP A 225 -12.37 -12.26 -10.55
C ASP A 225 -11.99 -12.86 -9.19
N ALA A 226 -12.95 -13.44 -8.46
CA ALA A 226 -12.68 -14.21 -7.25
C ALA A 226 -11.86 -15.49 -7.53
N PHE A 227 -12.19 -16.24 -8.59
CA PHE A 227 -11.39 -17.40 -9.00
C PHE A 227 -9.97 -17.01 -9.40
N GLU A 228 -9.79 -15.90 -10.12
CA GLU A 228 -8.45 -15.41 -10.46
C GLU A 228 -7.68 -14.98 -9.19
N THR A 229 -8.36 -14.39 -8.21
CA THR A 229 -7.78 -14.05 -6.91
C THR A 229 -7.26 -15.30 -6.19
N ILE A 230 -8.06 -16.37 -6.13
CA ILE A 230 -7.66 -17.67 -5.59
C ILE A 230 -6.43 -18.21 -6.33
N ARG A 231 -6.47 -18.19 -7.67
CA ARG A 231 -5.36 -18.67 -8.51
C ARG A 231 -4.06 -17.91 -8.24
N LEU A 232 -4.13 -16.58 -8.07
CA LEU A 232 -2.98 -15.75 -7.74
C LEU A 232 -2.39 -16.12 -6.37
N LEU A 233 -3.22 -16.34 -5.36
CA LEU A 233 -2.79 -16.74 -4.02
C LEU A 233 -2.13 -18.12 -4.01
N LEU A 234 -2.72 -19.10 -4.70
CA LEU A 234 -2.13 -20.44 -4.85
C LEU A 234 -0.78 -20.39 -5.57
N LYS A 235 -0.67 -19.60 -6.65
CA LYS A 235 0.60 -19.39 -7.37
C LYS A 235 1.65 -18.73 -6.48
N ALA A 236 1.23 -17.91 -5.53
CA ALA A 236 2.10 -17.25 -4.56
C ALA A 236 2.44 -18.14 -3.34
N GLY A 237 1.98 -19.40 -3.32
CA GLY A 237 2.33 -20.38 -2.29
C GLY A 237 1.32 -20.50 -1.16
N ALA A 238 0.14 -19.90 -1.24
CA ALA A 238 -0.90 -20.12 -0.24
C ALA A 238 -1.29 -21.61 -0.18
N ASP A 239 -1.33 -22.19 1.02
CA ASP A 239 -1.64 -23.60 1.23
C ASP A 239 -3.16 -23.84 1.23
N PRO A 240 -3.73 -24.55 0.24
CA PRO A 240 -5.16 -24.86 0.19
C PRO A 240 -5.59 -25.96 1.17
N ASN A 241 -4.66 -26.70 1.77
CA ASN A 241 -4.93 -27.85 2.64
C ASN A 241 -4.58 -27.57 4.11
N ARG A 242 -4.33 -26.31 4.47
CA ARG A 242 -4.07 -25.92 5.86
C ARG A 242 -5.26 -26.40 6.71
N PRO A 243 -5.02 -27.05 7.86
CA PRO A 243 -6.10 -27.46 8.75
C PRO A 243 -6.89 -26.23 9.20
N GLN A 244 -8.06 -26.04 8.60
CA GLN A 244 -8.98 -24.97 8.95
C GLN A 244 -9.79 -25.43 10.16
N GLY A 245 -9.89 -24.60 11.19
CA GLY A 245 -10.74 -24.88 12.36
C GLY A 245 -12.25 -24.76 12.09
N TYR A 246 -12.70 -24.66 10.83
CA TYR A 246 -14.11 -24.55 10.46
C TYR A 246 -14.65 -25.90 9.98
N ASP A 247 -15.53 -26.50 10.77
CA ASP A 247 -16.33 -27.69 10.42
C ASP A 247 -17.35 -27.45 9.29
N ARG A 248 -17.37 -26.25 8.68
CA ARG A 248 -18.35 -25.83 7.66
C ARG A 248 -17.76 -25.39 6.33
N TYR A 249 -16.46 -25.58 6.11
CA TYR A 249 -15.89 -25.29 4.81
C TYR A 249 -15.83 -26.54 3.94
N ILE A 250 -16.39 -26.44 2.74
CA ILE A 250 -16.29 -27.49 1.73
C ILE A 250 -14.81 -27.50 1.30
N PRO A 251 -14.09 -28.62 1.42
CA PRO A 251 -12.70 -28.70 1.01
C PRO A 251 -12.51 -28.13 -0.39
N PHE A 252 -11.37 -27.49 -0.68
CA PHE A 252 -11.07 -26.93 -2.01
C PHE A 252 -11.33 -27.92 -3.15
N THR A 253 -11.15 -29.22 -2.89
CA THR A 253 -11.44 -30.32 -3.81
C THR A 253 -12.90 -30.37 -4.28
N SER A 254 -13.84 -29.88 -3.50
CA SER A 254 -15.28 -29.88 -3.80
C SER A 254 -15.75 -28.66 -4.60
N LEU A 255 -14.91 -27.63 -4.75
CA LEU A 255 -15.18 -26.47 -5.61
C LEU A 255 -14.75 -26.70 -7.08
N LEU A 256 -13.97 -27.76 -7.33
CA LEU A 256 -13.41 -28.13 -8.64
C LEU A 256 -14.16 -29.27 -9.35
N THR A 257 -15.13 -29.89 -8.68
CA THR A 257 -16.01 -30.95 -9.20
C THR A 257 -17.39 -30.40 -9.51
#